data_AF-A0A6L4A443-F1
#
_entry.id   AF-A0A6L4A443-F1
#
_cell.length_a   1.000
_cell.length_b   1.000
_cell.length_c   1.000
_cell.angle_alpha   90.00
_cell.angle_beta   90.00
_cell.angle_gamma   90.00
#
_symmetry.space_group_name_H-M   'P 1'
#
loop_
_entity.id
_entity.type
_entity.pdbx_description
1 polymer ?
#
loop_
_entity_poly.entity_id
_entity_poly.type
_entity_poly.pdbx_seq_one_letter_code
_entity_poly.pdbx_strand_id
1 'polypeptide(L)'
;GDISVDEDPCGIVYTADMTADFNITELRPLVVGGPFDGAAAPNACALDNISNPDGLALDARGRLWIAEDTGYHENNVLWVYDPADGSLKRFAAVPLGAEVTGPYITAQGTLLFSSQHPHNTNTEPFNVGTVVIVNGFNANTDDFEPLAVPEGDAKLTITVAAGTVQVLARSGDPIPNNADGQVFGAINTVSGEPILVSNSPDGLMWLPTDDTGTSATLYFNYEGTPGGVGRITVNQTADGWEVTEGHMVDFSGVRGTWLNCGSSVTPWNTGLTAEEYEPIASDFANVGGMDNYLGAPANPYDYGWIVELVPDGATDVVTKHYVMGRKSNEIAAVAADLKTAYFGDDGNDTMLFKFVAATAGDLSAGTLYAAKITQTGGTNLTDHRFGIEWIELGTATNAEIEAAIRELDR
;
A
#
# COMPACT_ATOMS: atom_id res chain seq x y z
N GLY A 1 20.77 -15.79 -16.47
CA GLY A 1 20.48 -14.70 -17.41
C GLY A 1 21.62 -13.71 -17.33
N ASP A 2 21.37 -12.45 -17.68
CA ASP A 2 22.33 -11.35 -17.44
C ASP A 2 22.41 -10.94 -15.95
N ILE A 3 21.54 -11.49 -15.12
CA ILE A 3 21.56 -11.41 -13.65
C ILE A 3 21.92 -12.79 -13.08
N SER A 4 22.82 -12.79 -12.11
CA SER A 4 23.37 -13.92 -11.36
C SER A 4 23.53 -13.51 -9.90
N VAL A 5 22.46 -13.64 -9.14
CA VAL A 5 22.40 -13.42 -7.69
C VAL A 5 21.85 -14.69 -7.04
N ASP A 6 22.30 -15.01 -5.83
CA ASP A 6 21.72 -16.11 -5.05
C ASP A 6 20.22 -15.90 -4.84
N GLU A 7 19.46 -16.99 -4.71
CA GLU A 7 18.02 -16.92 -4.44
C GLU A 7 17.79 -16.62 -2.96
N ASP A 8 16.86 -15.71 -2.67
CA ASP A 8 16.39 -15.41 -1.31
C ASP A 8 14.86 -15.50 -1.24
N PRO A 9 14.31 -16.63 -0.77
CA PRO A 9 12.87 -16.80 -0.60
C PRO A 9 12.25 -15.82 0.41
N CYS A 10 13.06 -15.26 1.31
CA CYS A 10 12.61 -14.32 2.35
C CYS A 10 12.60 -12.86 1.87
N GLY A 11 13.04 -12.58 0.64
CA GLY A 11 12.97 -11.25 0.03
C GLY A 11 13.98 -10.23 0.55
N ILE A 12 14.05 -9.08 -0.13
CA ILE A 12 15.10 -8.07 0.08
C ILE A 12 14.48 -6.68 -0.06
N VAL A 13 14.79 -5.78 0.87
CA VAL A 13 14.57 -4.34 0.69
C VAL A 13 15.78 -3.73 -0.01
N TYR A 14 15.56 -3.05 -1.13
CA TYR A 14 16.59 -2.33 -1.88
C TYR A 14 16.61 -0.84 -1.55
N THR A 15 17.76 -0.20 -1.79
CA THR A 15 17.92 1.25 -1.73
C THR A 15 18.68 1.76 -2.95
N ALA A 16 18.42 3.01 -3.32
CA ALA A 16 19.14 3.74 -4.36
C ALA A 16 19.47 5.15 -3.88
N ASP A 17 20.61 5.67 -4.33
CA ASP A 17 20.89 7.10 -4.20
C ASP A 17 20.16 7.85 -5.31
N MET A 18 19.55 8.97 -4.92
CA MET A 18 18.83 9.84 -5.83
C MET A 18 19.69 11.05 -6.21
N THR A 19 19.79 11.32 -7.51
CA THR A 19 20.48 12.51 -8.02
C THR A 19 19.63 13.77 -7.81
N ALA A 20 20.23 14.94 -8.00
CA ALA A 20 19.54 16.23 -7.81
C ALA A 20 18.37 16.47 -8.80
N ASP A 21 18.37 15.77 -9.93
CA ASP A 21 17.28 15.72 -10.92
C ASP A 21 16.33 14.54 -10.68
N PHE A 22 16.29 14.02 -9.45
CA PHE A 22 15.38 12.96 -9.03
C PHE A 22 15.50 11.69 -9.84
N ASN A 23 16.70 11.37 -10.35
CA ASN A 23 16.98 10.13 -11.08
C ASN A 23 17.65 9.10 -10.16
N ILE A 24 17.47 7.82 -10.45
CA ILE A 24 18.21 6.72 -9.81
C ILE A 24 18.98 5.93 -10.86
N THR A 25 20.21 5.55 -10.53
CA THR A 25 21.13 4.90 -11.48
C THR A 25 21.68 3.57 -11.00
N GLU A 26 21.55 3.24 -9.71
CA GLU A 26 21.99 1.97 -9.15
C GLU A 26 21.15 1.59 -7.93
N LEU A 27 20.70 0.33 -7.87
CA LEU A 27 20.10 -0.28 -6.69
C LEU A 27 21.14 -1.16 -5.96
N ARG A 28 21.01 -1.22 -4.65
CA ARG A 28 21.78 -2.09 -3.76
C ARG A 28 20.88 -2.66 -2.66
N PRO A 29 21.15 -3.88 -2.18
CA PRO A 29 20.44 -4.43 -1.04
C PRO A 29 20.67 -3.56 0.20
N LEU A 30 19.61 -3.30 0.96
CA LEU A 30 19.65 -2.59 2.24
C LEU A 30 19.41 -3.56 3.40
N VAL A 31 18.31 -4.32 3.33
CA VAL A 31 17.96 -5.36 4.30
C VAL A 31 17.69 -6.65 3.52
N VAL A 32 18.42 -7.71 3.85
CA VAL A 32 18.29 -9.03 3.23
C VAL A 32 17.55 -9.93 4.21
N GLY A 33 16.57 -10.69 3.73
CA GLY A 33 15.83 -11.65 4.53
C GLY A 33 16.67 -12.88 4.91
N GLY A 34 16.03 -13.80 5.64
CA GLY A 34 16.60 -15.14 5.86
C GLY A 34 17.29 -15.34 7.20
N PRO A 35 18.12 -16.38 7.37
CA PRO A 35 18.22 -17.54 6.49
C PRO A 35 16.89 -18.30 6.35
N PHE A 36 16.73 -18.99 5.22
CA PHE A 36 15.57 -19.83 4.92
C PHE A 36 15.84 -21.31 5.24
N ASP A 37 14.92 -21.94 5.97
CA ASP A 37 14.83 -23.39 6.19
C ASP A 37 13.37 -23.86 6.07
N GLY A 38 13.01 -24.42 4.92
CA GLY A 38 11.65 -24.94 4.70
C GLY A 38 11.23 -26.06 5.67
N ALA A 39 12.16 -26.71 6.38
CA ALA A 39 11.82 -27.68 7.42
C ALA A 39 11.33 -27.02 8.72
N ALA A 40 11.54 -25.72 8.89
CA ALA A 40 11.13 -24.94 10.06
C ALA A 40 9.72 -24.35 9.95
N ALA A 41 8.94 -24.74 8.94
CA ALA A 41 7.55 -24.30 8.77
C ALA A 41 6.72 -24.43 10.08
N PRO A 42 5.88 -23.45 10.41
CA PRO A 42 5.50 -22.29 9.57
C PRO A 42 6.54 -21.15 9.53
N ASN A 43 7.57 -21.18 10.37
CA ASN A 43 8.59 -20.12 10.45
C ASN A 43 9.84 -20.52 9.64
N ALA A 44 9.68 -20.57 8.31
CA ALA A 44 10.75 -20.98 7.41
C ALA A 44 11.83 -19.91 7.22
N CYS A 45 11.49 -18.63 7.37
CA CYS A 45 12.47 -17.56 7.50
C CYS A 45 12.84 -17.38 8.98
N ALA A 46 14.08 -16.94 9.24
CA ALA A 46 14.55 -16.79 10.62
C ALA A 46 13.76 -15.70 11.36
N LEU A 47 13.30 -16.04 12.56
CA LEU A 47 12.43 -15.21 13.39
C LEU A 47 13.06 -13.89 13.89
N ASP A 48 14.34 -13.66 13.65
CA ASP A 48 15.04 -12.40 13.96
C ASP A 48 15.34 -11.53 12.74
N ASN A 49 14.82 -11.91 11.56
CA ASN A 49 14.98 -11.23 10.28
C ASN A 49 13.63 -10.99 9.58
N ILE A 50 13.65 -10.19 8.50
CA ILE A 50 12.48 -9.96 7.65
C ILE A 50 12.14 -11.19 6.78
N SER A 51 10.88 -11.28 6.38
CA SER A 51 10.36 -12.26 5.42
C SER A 51 9.30 -11.62 4.52
N ASN A 52 9.51 -11.71 3.20
CA ASN A 52 8.70 -11.12 2.12
C ASN A 52 8.24 -9.69 2.48
N PRO A 53 9.20 -8.74 2.55
CA PRO A 53 8.87 -7.35 2.84
C PRO A 53 7.97 -6.79 1.74
N ASP A 54 6.89 -6.14 2.16
CA ASP A 54 5.87 -5.57 1.29
C ASP A 54 5.85 -4.03 1.51
N GLY A 55 5.01 -3.56 2.44
CA GLY A 55 4.84 -2.14 2.72
C GLY A 55 6.03 -1.49 3.43
N LEU A 56 6.39 -0.28 3.01
CA LEU A 56 7.50 0.49 3.59
C LEU A 56 7.05 1.87 4.07
N ALA A 57 7.60 2.32 5.19
CA ALA A 57 7.43 3.70 5.66
C ALA A 57 8.69 4.27 6.31
N LEU A 58 8.84 5.58 6.26
CA LEU A 58 9.96 6.29 6.88
C LEU A 58 9.46 7.16 8.03
N ASP A 59 10.19 7.17 9.13
CA ASP A 59 9.97 8.14 10.22
C ASP A 59 10.93 9.34 10.13
N ALA A 60 10.70 10.37 10.95
CA ALA A 60 11.50 11.59 10.94
C ALA A 60 12.94 11.38 11.49
N ARG A 61 13.23 10.23 12.10
CA ARG A 61 14.58 9.84 12.52
C ARG A 61 15.36 9.18 11.39
N GLY A 62 14.72 8.91 10.25
CA GLY A 62 15.30 8.21 9.11
C GLY A 62 15.33 6.69 9.29
N ARG A 63 14.57 6.13 10.23
CA ARG A 63 14.42 4.67 10.35
C ARG A 63 13.37 4.19 9.35
N LEU A 64 13.57 2.98 8.86
CA LEU A 64 12.69 2.31 7.91
C LEU A 64 11.79 1.32 8.64
N TRP A 65 10.49 1.47 8.44
CA TRP A 65 9.46 0.57 8.89
C TRP A 65 9.12 -0.38 7.75
N ILE A 66 9.18 -1.69 8.02
CA ILE A 66 9.06 -2.74 6.99
C ILE A 66 7.93 -3.67 7.43
N ALA A 67 6.84 -3.68 6.67
CA ALA A 67 5.74 -4.59 6.82
C ALA A 67 6.01 -5.89 6.06
N GLU A 68 5.52 -7.01 6.60
CA GLU A 68 5.60 -8.33 5.95
C GLU A 68 4.24 -8.75 5.42
N ASP A 69 4.27 -9.31 4.20
CA ASP A 69 3.29 -10.27 3.71
C ASP A 69 3.97 -11.59 3.37
N THR A 70 3.99 -12.51 4.33
CA THR A 70 4.70 -13.78 4.17
C THR A 70 3.90 -14.99 4.59
N GLY A 71 4.13 -16.08 3.84
CA GLY A 71 3.78 -17.44 4.27
C GLY A 71 4.90 -18.14 5.07
N TYR A 72 6.01 -17.45 5.36
CA TYR A 72 7.20 -18.03 5.99
C TYR A 72 7.46 -17.54 7.42
N HIS A 73 6.57 -16.71 7.97
CA HIS A 73 6.40 -16.47 9.40
C HIS A 73 4.95 -16.79 9.79
N GLU A 74 4.73 -17.35 10.99
CA GLU A 74 3.39 -17.71 11.46
C GLU A 74 2.49 -16.47 11.71
N ASN A 75 3.11 -15.40 12.20
CA ASN A 75 2.51 -14.08 12.35
C ASN A 75 3.37 -13.08 11.57
N ASN A 76 2.77 -12.30 10.67
CA ASN A 76 3.46 -11.21 9.98
C ASN A 76 3.84 -10.09 10.95
N VAL A 77 4.94 -9.41 10.63
CA VAL A 77 5.61 -8.47 11.52
C VAL A 77 5.73 -7.08 10.88
N LEU A 78 5.62 -6.04 11.71
CA LEU A 78 6.12 -4.71 11.39
C LEU A 78 7.50 -4.53 12.04
N TRP A 79 8.54 -4.50 11.22
CA TRP A 79 9.92 -4.28 11.63
C TRP A 79 10.30 -2.80 11.60
N VAL A 80 11.32 -2.45 12.39
CA VAL A 80 12.00 -1.16 12.34
C VAL A 80 13.48 -1.41 12.13
N TYR A 81 13.99 -0.96 10.99
CA TYR A 81 15.40 -0.94 10.63
C TYR A 81 15.98 0.46 10.87
N ASP A 82 17.04 0.56 11.66
CA ASP A 82 17.77 1.81 11.88
C ASP A 82 19.06 1.82 11.05
N PRO A 83 19.17 2.62 9.98
CA PRO A 83 20.38 2.68 9.15
C PRO A 83 21.58 3.28 9.87
N ALA A 84 21.40 3.95 11.02
CA ALA A 84 22.51 4.55 11.77
C ALA A 84 23.38 3.50 12.47
N ASP A 85 22.78 2.39 12.93
CA ASP A 85 23.49 1.30 13.61
C ASP A 85 23.28 -0.09 12.98
N GLY A 86 22.39 -0.20 11.99
CA GLY A 86 22.04 -1.43 11.29
C GLY A 86 21.14 -2.36 12.11
N SER A 87 20.54 -1.90 13.20
CA SER A 87 19.64 -2.73 14.00
C SER A 87 18.30 -2.95 13.32
N LEU A 88 17.78 -4.18 13.45
CA LEU A 88 16.45 -4.57 13.00
C LEU A 88 15.66 -5.03 14.23
N LYS A 89 14.51 -4.39 14.49
CA LYS A 89 13.72 -4.64 15.70
C LYS A 89 12.26 -4.89 15.35
N ARG A 90 11.67 -5.95 15.89
CA ARG A 90 10.23 -6.20 15.82
C ARG A 90 9.49 -5.13 16.63
N PHE A 91 8.61 -4.38 15.98
CA PHE A 91 7.73 -3.43 16.66
C PHE A 91 6.33 -3.99 16.86
N ALA A 92 5.69 -4.52 15.82
CA ALA A 92 4.36 -5.11 15.92
C ALA A 92 4.30 -6.51 15.31
N ALA A 93 3.33 -7.30 15.75
CA ALA A 93 2.91 -8.52 15.06
C ALA A 93 1.38 -8.51 14.93
N VAL A 94 0.89 -8.90 13.76
CA VAL A 94 -0.55 -9.03 13.44
C VAL A 94 -1.03 -10.46 13.70
N PRO A 95 -2.33 -10.67 13.92
CA PRO A 95 -2.87 -11.99 14.25
C PRO A 95 -2.71 -13.01 13.11
N LEU A 96 -2.94 -14.29 13.40
CA LEU A 96 -2.77 -15.38 12.42
C LEU A 96 -3.56 -15.15 11.13
N GLY A 97 -2.90 -15.39 9.99
CA GLY A 97 -3.47 -15.23 8.66
C GLY A 97 -3.62 -13.79 8.19
N ALA A 98 -3.26 -12.81 9.04
CA ALA A 98 -3.13 -11.44 8.61
C ALA A 98 -1.71 -11.11 8.18
N GLU A 99 -1.62 -10.10 7.35
CA GLU A 99 -0.41 -9.35 7.03
C GLU A 99 -0.51 -7.91 7.56
N VAL A 100 0.64 -7.25 7.62
CA VAL A 100 0.71 -5.83 7.95
C VAL A 100 0.67 -5.06 6.65
N THR A 101 -0.26 -4.12 6.50
CA THR A 101 -0.33 -3.29 5.29
C THR A 101 -0.42 -1.81 5.63
N GLY A 102 -0.09 -0.97 4.64
CA GLY A 102 -0.13 0.48 4.76
C GLY A 102 0.52 1.06 6.03
N PRO A 103 1.72 0.63 6.47
CA PRO A 103 2.39 1.31 7.58
C PRO A 103 2.55 2.80 7.24
N TYR A 104 2.18 3.67 8.16
CA TYR A 104 2.28 5.12 7.96
C TYR A 104 2.71 5.80 9.26
N ILE A 105 3.71 6.68 9.17
CA ILE A 105 4.15 7.52 10.28
C ILE A 105 3.83 8.97 9.94
N THR A 106 2.99 9.61 10.75
CA THR A 106 2.65 11.03 10.56
C THR A 106 3.88 11.92 10.83
N ALA A 107 3.84 13.16 10.36
CA ALA A 107 4.90 14.13 10.66
C ALA A 107 5.12 14.33 12.18
N GLN A 108 4.08 14.08 12.99
CA GLN A 108 4.10 14.14 14.45
C GLN A 108 4.60 12.85 15.11
N GLY A 109 4.82 11.79 14.34
CA GLY A 109 5.35 10.51 14.82
C GLY A 109 4.29 9.51 15.26
N THR A 110 3.02 9.74 14.91
CA THR A 110 1.95 8.77 15.16
C THR A 110 2.02 7.65 14.14
N LEU A 111 1.99 6.41 14.61
CA LEU A 111 2.01 5.21 13.76
C LEU A 111 0.59 4.70 13.49
N LEU A 112 0.32 4.41 12.23
CA LEU A 112 -0.86 3.71 11.73
C LEU A 112 -0.43 2.51 10.87
N PHE A 113 -1.27 1.48 10.81
CA PHE A 113 -1.15 0.38 9.85
C PHE A 113 -2.49 -0.37 9.79
N SER A 114 -2.63 -1.23 8.79
CA SER A 114 -3.74 -2.15 8.62
C SER A 114 -3.32 -3.57 9.00
N SER A 115 -4.28 -4.34 9.50
CA SER A 115 -4.19 -5.80 9.60
C SER A 115 -5.16 -6.38 8.59
N GLN A 116 -4.61 -6.89 7.49
CA GLN A 116 -5.39 -7.35 6.34
C GLN A 116 -5.82 -8.82 6.53
N HIS A 117 -7.04 -9.15 6.11
CA HIS A 117 -7.60 -10.51 6.02
C HIS A 117 -7.24 -11.53 7.13
N PRO A 118 -7.30 -11.19 8.42
CA PRO A 118 -7.06 -12.16 9.49
C PRO A 118 -8.02 -13.35 9.43
N HIS A 119 -7.56 -14.49 9.93
CA HIS A 119 -8.43 -15.64 10.14
C HIS A 119 -9.56 -15.31 11.12
N ASN A 120 -10.77 -15.80 10.81
CA ASN A 120 -11.96 -15.56 11.63
C ASN A 120 -11.94 -16.25 13.01
N THR A 121 -10.93 -17.08 13.29
CA THR A 121 -10.70 -17.76 14.57
C THR A 121 -9.87 -16.95 15.56
N ASN A 122 -9.34 -15.79 15.16
CA ASN A 122 -8.58 -14.90 16.03
C ASN A 122 -9.48 -14.26 17.11
N THR A 123 -8.86 -13.56 18.06
CA THR A 123 -9.60 -12.90 19.15
C THR A 123 -10.24 -11.61 18.63
N GLU A 124 -11.54 -11.41 18.88
CA GLU A 124 -12.23 -10.15 18.56
C GLU A 124 -11.53 -8.97 19.28
N PRO A 125 -11.28 -7.82 18.61
CA PRO A 125 -11.77 -7.41 17.28
C PRO A 125 -10.91 -7.83 16.08
N PHE A 126 -9.84 -8.61 16.28
CA PHE A 126 -8.82 -8.90 15.27
C PHE A 126 -9.08 -10.19 14.47
N ASN A 127 -10.33 -10.64 14.44
CA ASN A 127 -10.81 -11.75 13.62
C ASN A 127 -11.39 -11.32 12.27
N VAL A 128 -11.33 -10.02 11.99
CA VAL A 128 -11.65 -9.38 10.71
C VAL A 128 -10.67 -8.24 10.48
N GLY A 129 -10.57 -7.76 9.23
CA GLY A 129 -9.65 -6.70 8.84
C GLY A 129 -9.85 -5.44 9.66
N THR A 130 -8.74 -4.83 10.10
CA THR A 130 -8.75 -3.62 10.93
C THR A 130 -7.75 -2.59 10.44
N VAL A 131 -8.12 -1.31 10.51
CA VAL A 131 -7.21 -0.16 10.42
C VAL A 131 -6.95 0.31 11.84
N VAL A 132 -5.68 0.40 12.23
CA VAL A 132 -5.29 0.70 13.61
C VAL A 132 -4.36 1.90 13.72
N ILE A 133 -4.38 2.52 14.89
CA ILE A 133 -3.48 3.59 15.31
C ILE A 133 -2.85 3.24 16.65
N VAL A 134 -1.58 3.58 16.84
CA VAL A 134 -0.85 3.31 18.09
C VAL A 134 -0.81 4.56 18.96
N ASN A 135 -1.47 4.49 20.12
CA ASN A 135 -1.49 5.55 21.12
C ASN A 135 -0.31 5.42 22.10
N GLY A 136 0.16 6.53 22.66
CA GLY A 136 1.16 6.54 23.73
C GLY A 136 2.58 6.12 23.30
N PHE A 137 2.84 6.09 22.00
CA PHE A 137 4.16 5.91 21.41
C PHE A 137 4.36 6.95 20.30
N ASN A 138 5.52 7.61 20.29
CA ASN A 138 5.91 8.54 19.24
C ASN A 138 7.14 8.01 18.50
N ALA A 139 6.97 7.62 17.24
CA ALA A 139 8.05 7.11 16.40
C ALA A 139 9.21 8.10 16.27
N ASN A 140 8.96 9.41 16.30
CA ASN A 140 10.00 10.41 16.09
C ASN A 140 10.86 10.67 17.34
N THR A 141 10.41 10.28 18.54
CA THR A 141 11.12 10.61 19.80
C THR A 141 11.40 9.42 20.69
N ASP A 142 10.58 8.38 20.65
CA ASP A 142 10.62 7.31 21.63
C ASP A 142 11.50 6.15 21.16
N ASP A 143 12.21 5.55 22.10
CA ASP A 143 12.87 4.27 21.93
C ASP A 143 11.99 3.16 22.52
N PHE A 144 12.20 1.92 22.07
CA PHE A 144 11.44 0.76 22.51
C PHE A 144 12.33 -0.48 22.58
N GLU A 145 11.93 -1.43 23.43
CA GLU A 145 12.52 -2.76 23.47
C GLU A 145 11.85 -3.65 22.42
N PRO A 146 12.61 -4.46 21.66
CA PRO A 146 12.04 -5.31 20.61
C PRO A 146 10.98 -6.27 21.16
N LEU A 147 9.87 -6.40 20.43
CA LEU A 147 8.82 -7.35 20.76
C LEU A 147 9.32 -8.79 20.58
N ALA A 148 9.04 -9.66 21.56
CA ALA A 148 9.31 -11.08 21.47
C ALA A 148 8.46 -11.74 20.36
N VAL A 149 8.85 -12.93 19.91
CA VAL A 149 8.03 -13.71 18.98
C VAL A 149 6.69 -14.04 19.68
N PRO A 150 5.53 -13.78 19.05
CA PRO A 150 4.24 -14.08 19.64
C PRO A 150 4.07 -15.58 19.97
N GLU A 151 3.54 -15.88 21.16
CA GLU A 151 3.21 -17.24 21.61
C GLU A 151 1.80 -17.29 22.21
N GLY A 152 1.16 -18.48 22.16
CA GLY A 152 -0.17 -18.68 22.73
C GLY A 152 -1.20 -17.69 22.18
N ASP A 153 -1.98 -17.08 23.08
CA ASP A 153 -3.04 -16.13 22.73
C ASP A 153 -2.51 -14.84 22.08
N ALA A 154 -1.23 -14.49 22.27
CA ALA A 154 -0.62 -13.33 21.63
C ALA A 154 -0.58 -13.45 20.10
N LYS A 155 -0.63 -14.67 19.56
CA LYS A 155 -0.72 -14.92 18.12
C LYS A 155 -2.08 -14.55 17.52
N LEU A 156 -3.11 -14.41 18.36
CA LEU A 156 -4.50 -14.23 17.94
C LEU A 156 -4.96 -12.77 18.00
N THR A 157 -4.04 -11.83 18.22
CA THR A 157 -4.30 -10.40 18.38
C THR A 157 -3.18 -9.59 17.75
N ILE A 158 -3.39 -8.29 17.57
CA ILE A 158 -2.30 -7.36 17.30
C ILE A 158 -1.52 -7.13 18.61
N THR A 159 -0.19 -7.23 18.56
CA THR A 159 0.72 -6.91 19.66
C THR A 159 1.73 -5.87 19.22
N VAL A 160 2.08 -4.94 20.12
CA VAL A 160 3.04 -3.86 19.85
C VAL A 160 4.10 -3.78 20.96
N ALA A 161 5.31 -3.38 20.60
CA ALA A 161 6.45 -3.22 21.51
C ALA A 161 6.26 -2.05 22.49
N ALA A 162 5.58 -1.00 22.04
CA ALA A 162 5.31 0.20 22.83
C ALA A 162 3.97 0.83 22.43
N GLY A 163 3.35 1.51 23.39
CA GLY A 163 2.03 2.12 23.21
C GLY A 163 0.88 1.12 23.33
N THR A 164 -0.30 1.53 22.87
CA THR A 164 -1.52 0.71 22.86
C THR A 164 -2.25 0.85 21.54
N VAL A 165 -2.66 -0.27 20.97
CA VAL A 165 -3.44 -0.34 19.73
C VAL A 165 -4.86 0.16 19.96
N GLN A 166 -5.32 1.04 19.07
CA GLN A 166 -6.71 1.44 18.93
C GLN A 166 -7.18 1.11 17.51
N VAL A 167 -8.36 0.50 17.40
CA VAL A 167 -9.01 0.25 16.10
C VAL A 167 -9.76 1.52 15.67
N LEU A 168 -9.45 2.02 14.48
CA LEU A 168 -10.15 3.15 13.84
C LEU A 168 -11.30 2.66 12.95
N ALA A 169 -11.05 1.62 12.17
CA ALA A 169 -12.04 0.99 11.31
C ALA A 169 -11.90 -0.53 11.39
N ARG A 170 -13.04 -1.23 11.31
CA ARG A 170 -13.10 -2.68 11.28
C ARG A 170 -14.07 -3.10 10.19
N SER A 171 -13.64 -3.99 9.29
CA SER A 171 -14.48 -4.49 8.22
C SER A 171 -15.83 -5.01 8.75
N GLY A 172 -16.91 -4.58 8.13
CA GLY A 172 -18.29 -4.94 8.49
C GLY A 172 -18.91 -4.11 9.62
N ASP A 173 -18.15 -3.27 10.32
CA ASP A 173 -18.72 -2.36 11.32
C ASP A 173 -19.41 -1.15 10.65
N PRO A 174 -20.49 -0.59 11.25
CA PRO A 174 -21.14 0.61 10.73
C PRO A 174 -20.19 1.80 10.64
N ILE A 175 -20.24 2.52 9.53
CA ILE A 175 -19.43 3.73 9.36
C ILE A 175 -20.07 4.88 10.15
N PRO A 176 -19.32 5.57 11.04
CA PRO A 176 -19.85 6.69 11.82
C PRO A 176 -20.43 7.80 10.93
N ASN A 177 -21.59 8.32 11.31
CA ASN A 177 -22.29 9.43 10.63
C ASN A 177 -22.46 9.28 9.11
N ASN A 178 -22.45 8.05 8.60
CA ASN A 178 -22.73 7.76 7.19
C ASN A 178 -24.24 7.78 6.93
N ALA A 179 -24.69 8.67 6.03
CA ALA A 179 -26.12 8.85 5.74
C ALA A 179 -26.78 7.62 5.09
N ASP A 180 -25.99 6.82 4.38
CA ASP A 180 -26.45 5.63 3.64
C ASP A 180 -26.42 4.35 4.49
N GLY A 181 -25.94 4.45 5.74
CA GLY A 181 -25.85 3.31 6.65
C GLY A 181 -24.87 2.22 6.18
N GLN A 182 -23.85 2.60 5.41
CA GLN A 182 -22.81 1.68 4.94
C GLN A 182 -21.99 1.12 6.11
N VAL A 183 -21.36 -0.04 5.85
CA VAL A 183 -20.37 -0.63 6.73
C VAL A 183 -18.99 -0.56 6.07
N PHE A 184 -17.93 -0.53 6.87
CA PHE A 184 -16.56 -0.54 6.36
C PHE A 184 -16.30 -1.77 5.49
N GLY A 185 -15.68 -1.56 4.32
CA GLY A 185 -15.39 -2.61 3.34
C GLY A 185 -16.58 -3.01 2.47
N ALA A 186 -17.77 -2.44 2.67
CA ALA A 186 -18.92 -2.73 1.81
C ALA A 186 -18.69 -2.19 0.40
N ILE A 187 -18.88 -3.07 -0.58
CA ILE A 187 -18.87 -2.73 -2.00
C ILE A 187 -20.25 -3.03 -2.55
N ASN A 188 -20.87 -2.02 -3.13
CA ASN A 188 -22.21 -2.09 -3.71
C ASN A 188 -22.12 -1.83 -5.21
N THR A 189 -23.11 -2.29 -5.97
CA THR A 189 -23.30 -1.88 -7.36
C THR A 189 -23.57 -0.38 -7.43
N VAL A 190 -23.43 0.22 -8.62
CA VAL A 190 -23.79 1.62 -8.88
C VAL A 190 -25.27 1.90 -8.56
N SER A 191 -26.14 0.87 -8.63
CA SER A 191 -27.54 0.99 -8.25
C SER A 191 -27.80 0.84 -6.74
N GLY A 192 -26.77 0.58 -5.93
CA GLY A 192 -26.84 0.46 -4.47
C GLY A 192 -27.07 -0.96 -3.95
N GLU A 193 -27.01 -1.99 -4.78
CA GLU A 193 -27.19 -3.39 -4.33
C GLU A 193 -25.87 -3.93 -3.74
N PRO A 194 -25.89 -4.65 -2.60
CA PRO A 194 -24.68 -5.16 -1.99
C PRO A 194 -24.02 -6.25 -2.84
N ILE A 195 -22.70 -6.18 -2.98
CA ILE A 195 -21.88 -7.20 -3.66
C ILE A 195 -21.11 -8.00 -2.62
N LEU A 196 -20.27 -7.33 -1.83
CA LEU A 196 -19.41 -7.96 -0.82
C LEU A 196 -19.08 -7.00 0.33
N VAL A 197 -18.49 -7.54 1.39
CA VAL A 197 -17.80 -6.79 2.43
C VAL A 197 -16.37 -7.29 2.48
N SER A 198 -15.40 -6.46 2.06
CA SER A 198 -14.00 -6.85 2.02
C SER A 198 -13.43 -6.96 3.43
N ASN A 199 -12.66 -8.04 3.65
CA ASN A 199 -11.91 -8.28 4.87
C ASN A 199 -10.46 -7.81 4.77
N SER A 200 -10.09 -7.15 3.67
CA SER A 200 -8.71 -6.86 3.31
C SER A 200 -8.45 -5.35 3.26
N PRO A 201 -8.47 -4.64 4.40
CA PRO A 201 -8.00 -3.25 4.42
C PRO A 201 -6.50 -3.21 4.16
N ASP A 202 -6.07 -2.26 3.33
CA ASP A 202 -4.70 -2.19 2.84
C ASP A 202 -4.11 -0.77 3.01
N GLY A 203 -3.41 -0.25 2.00
CA GLY A 203 -2.64 0.98 2.01
C GLY A 203 -3.37 2.16 2.64
N LEU A 204 -2.66 2.91 3.49
CA LEU A 204 -3.18 4.07 4.23
C LEU A 204 -2.71 5.40 3.64
N MET A 205 -3.63 6.36 3.51
CA MET A 205 -3.34 7.72 3.04
C MET A 205 -3.80 8.73 4.09
N TRP A 206 -2.86 9.25 4.88
CA TRP A 206 -3.13 10.27 5.90
C TRP A 206 -2.99 11.67 5.32
N LEU A 207 -4.11 12.38 5.18
CA LEU A 207 -4.16 13.75 4.67
C LEU A 207 -4.48 14.71 5.84
N PRO A 208 -3.48 15.37 6.44
CA PRO A 208 -3.73 16.30 7.54
C PRO A 208 -4.67 17.43 7.11
N THR A 209 -5.61 17.77 8.00
CA THR A 209 -6.57 18.88 7.84
C THR A 209 -6.23 20.06 8.76
N ASP A 210 -5.22 19.89 9.61
CA ASP A 210 -4.62 20.94 10.43
C ASP A 210 -3.08 20.86 10.40
N ASP A 211 -2.42 21.95 10.77
CA ASP A 211 -0.94 22.01 10.80
C ASP A 211 -0.37 21.26 12.02
N THR A 212 -1.21 20.90 12.99
CA THR A 212 -0.80 20.23 14.23
C THR A 212 -0.77 18.71 14.10
N GLY A 213 -1.30 18.15 13.00
CA GLY A 213 -1.46 16.72 12.78
C GLY A 213 -2.44 16.06 13.75
N THR A 214 -3.36 16.85 14.31
CA THR A 214 -4.37 16.40 15.27
C THR A 214 -5.71 16.10 14.61
N SER A 215 -5.83 16.37 13.31
CA SER A 215 -7.00 16.04 12.50
C SER A 215 -6.54 15.65 11.10
N ALA A 216 -7.21 14.67 10.50
CA ALA A 216 -6.95 14.24 9.13
C ALA A 216 -8.18 13.65 8.45
N THR A 217 -8.17 13.73 7.12
CA THR A 217 -8.88 12.75 6.28
C THR A 217 -7.96 11.54 6.12
N LEU A 218 -8.41 10.37 6.51
CA LEU A 218 -7.69 9.11 6.32
C LEU A 218 -8.44 8.27 5.29
N TYR A 219 -7.78 7.97 4.17
CA TYR A 219 -8.24 6.92 3.26
C TYR A 219 -7.51 5.62 3.56
N PHE A 220 -8.18 4.51 3.29
CA PHE A 220 -7.59 3.18 3.36
C PHE A 220 -8.19 2.28 2.30
N ASN A 221 -7.33 1.54 1.63
CA ASN A 221 -7.74 0.68 0.53
C ASN A 221 -8.46 -0.57 1.02
N TYR A 222 -9.22 -1.20 0.11
CA TYR A 222 -9.76 -2.53 0.26
C TYR A 222 -9.39 -3.37 -0.96
N GLU A 223 -8.56 -4.37 -0.71
CA GLU A 223 -8.07 -5.28 -1.73
C GLU A 223 -9.17 -6.32 -2.03
N GLY A 224 -9.73 -6.25 -3.25
CA GLY A 224 -10.86 -7.07 -3.65
C GLY A 224 -11.30 -6.80 -5.08
N THR A 225 -12.20 -7.62 -5.62
CA THR A 225 -12.76 -7.44 -6.97
C THR A 225 -14.29 -7.48 -6.93
N PRO A 226 -14.99 -6.34 -7.11
CA PRO A 226 -14.48 -4.97 -7.31
C PRO A 226 -13.61 -4.47 -6.14
N GLY A 227 -12.73 -3.50 -6.39
CA GLY A 227 -11.93 -2.86 -5.36
C GLY A 227 -12.73 -1.80 -4.59
N GLY A 228 -12.16 -1.26 -3.52
CA GLY A 228 -12.78 -0.17 -2.77
C GLY A 228 -11.79 0.65 -1.96
N VAL A 229 -12.24 1.81 -1.49
CA VAL A 229 -11.50 2.66 -0.56
C VAL A 229 -12.47 3.19 0.48
N GLY A 230 -12.13 3.02 1.75
CA GLY A 230 -12.81 3.69 2.86
C GLY A 230 -12.20 5.08 3.09
N ARG A 231 -13.02 6.06 3.45
CA ARG A 231 -12.60 7.37 3.92
C ARG A 231 -13.19 7.64 5.28
N ILE A 232 -12.37 8.14 6.21
CA ILE A 232 -12.83 8.63 7.51
C ILE A 232 -12.22 9.99 7.86
N THR A 233 -12.93 10.77 8.66
CA THR A 233 -12.37 11.94 9.36
C THR A 233 -11.96 11.51 10.76
N VAL A 234 -10.68 11.69 11.11
CA VAL A 234 -10.10 11.31 12.40
C VAL A 234 -9.60 12.54 13.15
N ASN A 235 -9.86 12.59 14.45
CA ASN A 235 -9.47 13.71 15.32
C ASN A 235 -8.84 13.19 16.61
N GLN A 236 -7.73 13.80 17.04
CA GLN A 236 -7.10 13.47 18.29
C GLN A 236 -7.91 14.05 19.46
N THR A 237 -8.06 13.24 20.50
CA THR A 237 -8.73 13.60 21.75
C THR A 237 -7.78 13.34 22.94
N ALA A 238 -8.25 13.63 24.16
CA ALA A 238 -7.48 13.32 25.37
C ALA A 238 -7.30 11.80 25.60
N ASP A 239 -8.21 10.98 25.06
CA ASP A 239 -8.27 9.54 25.34
C ASP A 239 -7.82 8.67 24.13
N GLY A 240 -7.31 9.30 23.06
CA GLY A 240 -6.90 8.62 21.82
C GLY A 240 -7.42 9.35 20.60
N TRP A 241 -7.99 8.62 19.64
CA TRP A 241 -8.52 9.19 18.39
C TRP A 241 -10.03 8.95 18.25
N GLU A 242 -10.74 9.91 17.67
CA GLU A 242 -12.17 9.80 17.39
C GLU A 242 -12.39 9.78 15.88
N VAL A 243 -13.21 8.84 15.41
CA VAL A 243 -13.72 8.80 14.03
C VAL A 243 -15.06 9.52 14.02
N THR A 244 -15.11 10.70 13.39
CA THR A 244 -16.30 11.55 13.45
C THR A 244 -17.25 11.33 12.28
N GLU A 245 -16.75 10.89 11.13
CA GLU A 245 -17.57 10.59 9.94
C GLU A 245 -16.78 9.70 8.98
N GLY A 246 -17.47 9.10 8.01
CA GLY A 246 -16.84 8.42 6.89
C GLY A 246 -17.83 7.88 5.86
N HIS A 247 -17.27 7.31 4.79
CA HIS A 247 -18.00 6.63 3.72
C HIS A 247 -17.07 5.73 2.91
N MET A 248 -17.64 4.90 2.05
CA MET A 248 -16.92 4.22 0.98
C MET A 248 -16.85 5.16 -0.23
N VAL A 249 -15.66 5.40 -0.76
CA VAL A 249 -15.43 6.32 -1.90
C VAL A 249 -16.22 5.86 -3.13
N ASP A 250 -16.87 6.80 -3.82
CA ASP A 250 -17.64 6.53 -5.03
C ASP A 250 -16.75 6.54 -6.28
N PHE A 251 -16.51 5.36 -6.85
CA PHE A 251 -15.75 5.19 -8.09
C PHE A 251 -16.64 5.11 -9.34
N SER A 252 -17.96 5.27 -9.24
CA SER A 252 -18.88 5.11 -10.37
C SER A 252 -18.57 6.07 -11.52
N GLY A 253 -18.10 7.28 -11.21
CA GLY A 253 -17.68 8.30 -12.19
C GLY A 253 -16.47 7.90 -13.03
N VAL A 254 -15.66 6.93 -12.57
CA VAL A 254 -14.49 6.40 -13.28
C VAL A 254 -14.64 4.91 -13.64
N ARG A 255 -15.89 4.43 -13.71
CA ARG A 255 -16.25 3.04 -14.05
C ARG A 255 -15.73 2.01 -13.04
N GLY A 256 -15.62 2.40 -11.78
CA GLY A 256 -15.19 1.52 -10.69
C GLY A 256 -13.68 1.46 -10.52
N THR A 257 -13.26 0.70 -9.51
CA THR A 257 -11.86 0.46 -9.16
C THR A 257 -11.63 -1.04 -8.97
N TRP A 258 -10.38 -1.45 -9.01
CA TRP A 258 -9.97 -2.84 -9.04
C TRP A 258 -8.86 -3.10 -8.04
N LEU A 259 -9.08 -4.01 -7.09
CA LEU A 259 -8.03 -4.59 -6.24
C LEU A 259 -7.05 -3.53 -5.73
N ASN A 260 -7.58 -2.61 -4.93
CA ASN A 260 -6.81 -1.50 -4.40
C ASN A 260 -5.81 -2.04 -3.36
N CYS A 261 -4.52 -2.07 -3.69
CA CYS A 261 -3.45 -2.63 -2.86
C CYS A 261 -2.75 -1.52 -2.06
N GLY A 262 -1.48 -1.22 -2.35
CA GLY A 262 -0.71 -0.15 -1.74
C GLY A 262 -1.20 1.26 -2.05
N SER A 263 -0.62 2.23 -1.33
CA SER A 263 -0.96 3.64 -1.49
C SER A 263 0.16 4.60 -1.13
N SER A 264 -0.02 5.86 -1.49
CA SER A 264 0.85 6.96 -1.06
C SER A 264 0.09 8.27 -0.92
N VAL A 265 0.74 9.28 -0.34
CA VAL A 265 0.23 10.65 -0.27
C VAL A 265 1.10 11.54 -1.15
N THR A 266 0.48 12.31 -2.02
CA THR A 266 1.21 13.27 -2.87
C THR A 266 1.75 14.44 -2.03
N PRO A 267 2.80 15.13 -2.47
CA PRO A 267 3.27 16.33 -1.77
C PRO A 267 2.27 17.50 -1.78
N TRP A 268 1.19 17.43 -2.56
CA TRP A 268 0.09 18.41 -2.57
C TRP A 268 -1.14 17.92 -1.79
N ASN A 269 -0.95 16.93 -0.89
CA ASN A 269 -1.93 16.46 0.08
C ASN A 269 -3.17 15.79 -0.55
N THR A 270 -2.95 14.89 -1.49
CA THR A 270 -3.98 14.01 -2.08
C THR A 270 -3.56 12.55 -1.91
N GLY A 271 -4.53 11.64 -1.89
CA GLY A 271 -4.25 10.20 -1.80
C GLY A 271 -4.02 9.59 -3.18
N LEU A 272 -3.06 8.67 -3.30
CA LEU A 272 -2.90 7.80 -4.46
C LEU A 272 -3.16 6.36 -4.03
N THR A 273 -4.19 5.75 -4.59
CA THR A 273 -4.48 4.33 -4.46
C THR A 273 -4.04 3.60 -5.73
N ALA A 274 -3.55 2.38 -5.61
CA ALA A 274 -3.01 1.61 -6.71
C ALA A 274 -3.90 0.40 -7.01
N GLU A 275 -4.32 0.24 -8.27
CA GLU A 275 -5.00 -0.98 -8.73
C GLU A 275 -3.96 -2.03 -9.13
N GLU A 276 -4.03 -3.18 -8.49
CA GLU A 276 -3.10 -4.30 -8.64
C GLU A 276 -3.75 -5.48 -9.40
N TYR A 277 -2.94 -6.38 -9.95
CA TYR A 277 -3.34 -7.59 -10.68
C TYR A 277 -4.41 -7.32 -11.73
N GLU A 278 -4.07 -6.48 -12.71
CA GLU A 278 -5.05 -5.98 -13.66
C GLU A 278 -5.66 -7.12 -14.49
N PRO A 279 -6.95 -7.02 -14.88
CA PRO A 279 -7.59 -8.10 -15.60
C PRO A 279 -6.92 -8.34 -16.95
N ILE A 280 -6.80 -9.60 -17.37
CA ILE A 280 -6.27 -9.96 -18.69
C ILE A 280 -7.08 -9.28 -19.79
N ALA A 281 -6.43 -8.36 -20.52
CA ALA A 281 -7.11 -7.46 -21.44
C ALA A 281 -7.78 -8.15 -22.64
N SER A 282 -7.32 -9.35 -23.02
CA SER A 282 -7.90 -10.15 -24.10
C SER A 282 -9.13 -10.97 -23.69
N ASP A 283 -9.44 -11.06 -22.40
CA ASP A 283 -10.49 -11.92 -21.87
C ASP A 283 -11.48 -11.14 -21.00
N PHE A 284 -12.50 -10.55 -21.60
CA PHE A 284 -13.49 -9.79 -20.85
C PHE A 284 -14.38 -10.67 -19.93
N ALA A 285 -14.28 -11.99 -19.97
CA ALA A 285 -15.00 -12.81 -18.99
C ALA A 285 -14.45 -12.60 -17.57
N ASN A 286 -13.18 -12.16 -17.44
CA ASN A 286 -12.55 -11.92 -16.14
C ASN A 286 -13.05 -10.63 -15.44
N VAL A 287 -13.77 -9.76 -16.13
CA VAL A 287 -14.40 -8.55 -15.54
C VAL A 287 -15.89 -8.74 -15.26
N GLY A 288 -16.39 -9.98 -15.23
CA GLY A 288 -17.81 -10.24 -14.94
C GLY A 288 -18.30 -9.71 -13.58
N GLY A 289 -17.42 -9.63 -12.57
CA GLY A 289 -17.74 -8.95 -11.31
C GLY A 289 -17.99 -7.45 -11.49
N MET A 290 -17.27 -6.83 -12.41
CA MET A 290 -17.45 -5.42 -12.77
C MET A 290 -18.68 -5.18 -13.65
N ASP A 291 -19.08 -6.15 -14.49
CA ASP A 291 -20.37 -6.08 -15.20
C ASP A 291 -21.53 -5.93 -14.20
N ASN A 292 -21.48 -6.69 -13.10
CA ASN A 292 -22.46 -6.61 -12.02
C ASN A 292 -22.37 -5.27 -11.27
N TYR A 293 -21.16 -4.82 -10.94
CA TYR A 293 -20.94 -3.53 -10.29
C TYR A 293 -21.54 -2.37 -11.09
N LEU A 294 -21.22 -2.29 -12.39
CA LEU A 294 -21.68 -1.23 -13.27
C LEU A 294 -23.15 -1.39 -13.69
N GLY A 295 -23.69 -2.61 -13.68
CA GLY A 295 -24.96 -2.93 -14.31
C GLY A 295 -24.92 -2.85 -15.84
N ALA A 296 -23.72 -2.88 -16.43
CA ALA A 296 -23.44 -2.76 -17.86
C ALA A 296 -22.09 -3.43 -18.19
N PRO A 297 -21.81 -3.81 -19.46
CA PRO A 297 -20.54 -4.42 -19.82
C PRO A 297 -19.33 -3.56 -19.43
N ALA A 298 -18.45 -4.14 -18.63
CA ALA A 298 -17.17 -3.57 -18.24
C ALA A 298 -16.10 -3.83 -19.31
N ASN A 299 -15.10 -2.96 -19.35
CA ASN A 299 -13.93 -3.10 -20.21
C ASN A 299 -12.71 -3.40 -19.33
N PRO A 300 -11.94 -4.50 -19.55
CA PRO A 300 -10.77 -4.81 -18.75
C PRO A 300 -9.69 -3.73 -18.80
N TYR A 301 -9.66 -2.91 -19.86
CA TYR A 301 -8.76 -1.77 -19.94
C TYR A 301 -9.13 -0.62 -18.99
N ASP A 302 -10.31 -0.65 -18.35
CA ASP A 302 -10.70 0.34 -17.35
C ASP A 302 -9.91 0.22 -16.04
N TYR A 303 -9.14 -0.85 -15.86
CA TYR A 303 -8.48 -1.21 -14.59
C TYR A 303 -6.97 -1.47 -14.75
N GLY A 304 -6.22 -1.35 -13.64
CA GLY A 304 -4.76 -1.49 -13.56
C GLY A 304 -4.03 -0.15 -13.50
N TRP A 305 -4.62 0.86 -12.86
CA TRP A 305 -4.13 2.24 -12.85
C TRP A 305 -3.82 2.76 -11.46
N ILE A 306 -2.94 3.77 -11.39
CA ILE A 306 -2.87 4.65 -10.23
C ILE A 306 -4.08 5.59 -10.25
N VAL A 307 -4.76 5.72 -9.12
CA VAL A 307 -5.97 6.54 -8.98
C VAL A 307 -5.76 7.57 -7.87
N GLU A 308 -5.99 8.84 -8.19
CA GLU A 308 -5.89 9.95 -7.24
C GLU A 308 -7.24 10.27 -6.61
N LEU A 309 -7.22 10.45 -5.29
CA LEU A 309 -8.35 10.79 -4.43
C LEU A 309 -8.12 12.16 -3.83
N VAL A 310 -8.99 13.10 -4.17
CA VAL A 310 -8.95 14.48 -3.65
C VAL A 310 -10.22 14.74 -2.84
N PRO A 311 -10.12 15.04 -1.53
CA PRO A 311 -11.29 15.40 -0.74
C PRO A 311 -12.00 16.64 -1.31
N ASP A 312 -13.31 16.54 -1.53
CA ASP A 312 -14.18 17.66 -1.93
C ASP A 312 -15.41 17.72 -1.01
N GLY A 313 -15.22 18.30 0.17
CA GLY A 313 -16.22 18.33 1.23
C GLY A 313 -16.59 16.91 1.69
N ALA A 314 -17.87 16.57 1.54
CA ALA A 314 -18.42 15.26 1.91
C ALA A 314 -18.24 14.18 0.82
N THR A 315 -17.66 14.54 -0.33
CA THR A 315 -17.39 13.64 -1.46
C THR A 315 -15.90 13.67 -1.80
N ASP A 316 -15.51 12.94 -2.84
CA ASP A 316 -14.14 12.84 -3.33
C ASP A 316 -14.12 13.00 -4.85
N VAL A 317 -13.16 13.77 -5.36
CA VAL A 317 -12.84 13.77 -6.78
C VAL A 317 -11.87 12.61 -7.03
N VAL A 318 -12.28 11.72 -7.93
CA VAL A 318 -11.52 10.50 -8.29
C VAL A 318 -10.99 10.65 -9.70
N THR A 319 -9.68 10.47 -9.89
CA THR A 319 -9.02 10.58 -11.20
C THR A 319 -8.12 9.38 -11.47
N LYS A 320 -8.33 8.65 -12.57
CA LYS A 320 -7.38 7.61 -13.01
C LYS A 320 -6.25 8.25 -13.82
N HIS A 321 -5.01 8.00 -13.40
CA HIS A 321 -3.81 8.49 -14.10
C HIS A 321 -3.36 7.51 -15.17
N TYR A 322 -4.16 7.41 -16.23
CA TYR A 322 -3.92 6.51 -17.37
C TYR A 322 -2.52 6.64 -17.98
N VAL A 323 -1.95 7.84 -17.98
CA VAL A 323 -0.61 8.10 -18.54
C VAL A 323 0.52 7.42 -17.74
N MET A 324 0.27 7.00 -16.49
CA MET A 324 1.24 6.30 -15.65
C MET A 324 1.36 4.80 -15.96
N GLY A 325 0.58 4.31 -16.93
CA GLY A 325 0.69 2.96 -17.50
C GLY A 325 -0.13 1.92 -16.75
N ARG A 326 -0.67 0.96 -17.52
CA ARG A 326 -1.54 -0.12 -17.05
C ARG A 326 -0.74 -1.35 -16.64
N LYS A 327 -0.86 -1.80 -15.40
CA LYS A 327 -0.13 -2.95 -14.81
C LYS A 327 -0.62 -3.26 -13.38
N SER A 328 0.01 -4.22 -12.71
CA SER A 328 -0.21 -4.57 -11.32
C SER A 328 0.45 -3.53 -10.41
N ASN A 329 -0.20 -2.40 -10.14
CA ASN A 329 0.46 -1.32 -9.41
C ASN A 329 0.44 -1.58 -7.90
N GLU A 330 1.61 -1.49 -7.27
CA GLU A 330 1.75 -1.59 -5.82
C GLU A 330 1.64 -0.21 -5.15
N ILE A 331 2.65 0.64 -5.33
CA ILE A 331 2.68 2.02 -4.82
C ILE A 331 3.24 2.95 -5.89
N ALA A 332 2.66 4.15 -6.04
CA ALA A 332 3.27 5.26 -6.76
C ALA A 332 3.74 6.35 -5.81
N ALA A 333 5.05 6.46 -5.61
CA ALA A 333 5.65 7.49 -4.76
C ALA A 333 6.06 8.72 -5.59
N VAL A 334 5.40 9.85 -5.37
CA VAL A 334 5.73 11.13 -6.02
C VAL A 334 6.85 11.83 -5.27
N ALA A 335 7.90 12.19 -6.00
CA ALA A 335 9.08 12.84 -5.46
C ALA A 335 8.87 14.34 -5.21
N ALA A 336 9.82 14.95 -4.48
CA ALA A 336 9.71 16.34 -4.03
C ALA A 336 9.80 17.40 -5.14
N ASP A 337 10.14 17.04 -6.38
CA ASP A 337 10.01 17.93 -7.55
C ASP A 337 8.56 18.11 -8.02
N LEU A 338 7.62 17.36 -7.43
CA LEU A 338 6.21 17.32 -7.78
C LEU A 338 5.95 16.78 -9.20
N LYS A 339 6.92 16.09 -9.80
CA LYS A 339 6.84 15.63 -11.19
C LYS A 339 7.19 14.16 -11.34
N THR A 340 8.26 13.73 -10.67
CA THR A 340 8.81 12.40 -10.83
C THR A 340 8.09 11.45 -9.89
N ALA A 341 7.55 10.35 -10.41
CA ALA A 341 6.95 9.28 -9.61
C ALA A 341 7.64 7.95 -9.90
N TYR A 342 7.85 7.14 -8.85
CA TYR A 342 8.41 5.80 -8.94
C TYR A 342 7.36 4.78 -8.51
N PHE A 343 7.28 3.66 -9.23
CA PHE A 343 6.34 2.59 -8.94
C PHE A 343 6.82 1.25 -9.50
N GLY A 344 6.49 0.18 -8.77
CA GLY A 344 6.71 -1.20 -9.19
C GLY A 344 5.54 -1.76 -10.00
N ASP A 345 5.69 -3.04 -10.33
CA ASP A 345 4.65 -3.90 -10.88
C ASP A 345 4.69 -5.19 -10.06
N ASP A 346 3.66 -5.45 -9.25
CA ASP A 346 3.62 -6.60 -8.36
C ASP A 346 3.26 -7.86 -9.13
N GLY A 347 4.28 -8.45 -9.74
CA GLY A 347 4.19 -9.64 -10.54
C GLY A 347 5.56 -10.25 -10.75
N ASN A 348 5.57 -11.49 -11.20
CA ASN A 348 6.82 -12.18 -11.50
C ASN A 348 7.43 -11.69 -12.82
N ASP A 349 8.75 -11.53 -12.85
CA ASP A 349 9.51 -11.12 -14.03
C ASP A 349 9.09 -9.74 -14.61
N THR A 350 8.63 -8.83 -13.74
CA THR A 350 8.15 -7.48 -14.09
C THR A 350 9.27 -6.43 -13.97
N MET A 351 8.91 -5.13 -13.90
CA MET A 351 9.84 -4.02 -14.04
C MET A 351 9.61 -2.93 -12.99
N LEU A 352 10.66 -2.18 -12.67
CA LEU A 352 10.54 -0.89 -11.97
C LEU A 352 10.27 0.22 -12.99
N PHE A 353 9.34 1.12 -12.68
CA PHE A 353 8.94 2.20 -13.56
C PHE A 353 9.20 3.57 -12.94
N LYS A 354 9.30 4.57 -13.83
CA LYS A 354 9.39 5.98 -13.50
C LYS A 354 8.48 6.76 -14.42
N PHE A 355 7.68 7.65 -13.87
CA PHE A 355 6.91 8.63 -14.61
C PHE A 355 7.45 10.04 -14.34
N VAL A 356 7.49 10.89 -15.37
CA VAL A 356 7.85 12.29 -15.22
C VAL A 356 6.74 13.15 -15.79
N ALA A 357 6.01 13.86 -14.92
CA ALA A 357 4.93 14.75 -15.32
C ALA A 357 5.45 15.90 -16.20
N ALA A 358 4.60 16.36 -17.13
CA ALA A 358 4.86 17.55 -17.93
C ALA A 358 4.89 18.81 -17.04
N THR A 359 3.97 18.89 -16.09
CA THR A 359 3.78 20.02 -15.17
C THR A 359 3.89 19.55 -13.73
N ALA A 360 4.55 20.35 -12.88
CA ALA A 360 4.66 20.07 -11.44
C ALA A 360 3.27 20.12 -10.77
N GLY A 361 2.94 19.09 -10.00
CA GLY A 361 1.65 18.97 -9.31
C GLY A 361 0.49 18.50 -10.19
N ASP A 362 0.76 18.02 -11.41
CA ASP A 362 -0.26 17.57 -12.35
C ASP A 362 0.19 16.29 -13.06
N LEU A 363 -0.40 15.16 -12.65
CA LEU A 363 -0.08 13.83 -13.19
C LEU A 363 -0.86 13.50 -14.47
N SER A 364 -1.64 14.44 -15.03
CA SER A 364 -2.49 14.18 -16.19
C SER A 364 -1.77 14.07 -17.53
N ALA A 365 -0.48 14.42 -17.58
CA ALA A 365 0.34 14.37 -18.78
C ALA A 365 1.82 14.18 -18.42
N GLY A 366 2.56 13.40 -19.22
CA GLY A 366 3.98 13.19 -18.97
C GLY A 366 4.56 12.04 -19.77
N THR A 367 5.75 11.60 -19.34
CA THR A 367 6.54 10.57 -20.01
C THR A 367 6.75 9.38 -19.06
N LEU A 368 6.44 8.18 -19.54
CA LEU A 368 6.63 6.92 -18.82
C LEU A 368 7.96 6.27 -19.23
N TYR A 369 8.68 5.73 -18.25
CA TYR A 369 9.95 5.02 -18.41
C TYR A 369 9.90 3.68 -17.68
N ALA A 370 10.64 2.69 -18.18
CA ALA A 370 10.91 1.44 -17.49
C ALA A 370 12.42 1.24 -17.27
N ALA A 371 12.77 0.63 -16.14
CA ALA A 371 14.15 0.34 -15.78
C ALA A 371 14.65 -0.87 -16.58
N LYS A 372 15.80 -0.72 -17.24
CA LYS A 372 16.62 -1.81 -17.71
C LYS A 372 17.75 -2.03 -16.70
N ILE A 373 17.76 -3.21 -16.10
CA ILE A 373 18.72 -3.59 -15.06
C ILE A 373 19.95 -4.25 -15.67
N THR A 374 21.13 -3.88 -15.18
CA THR A 374 22.40 -4.58 -15.46
C THR A 374 23.10 -4.84 -14.14
N GLN A 375 23.55 -6.09 -13.90
CA GLN A 375 24.35 -6.38 -12.71
C GLN A 375 25.73 -5.73 -12.82
N THR A 376 26.02 -4.78 -11.93
CA THR A 376 27.26 -3.97 -11.96
C THR A 376 28.30 -4.43 -10.95
N GLY A 377 27.93 -5.26 -9.97
CA GLY A 377 28.84 -5.78 -8.97
C GLY A 377 28.21 -6.86 -8.09
N GLY A 378 29.08 -7.60 -7.39
CA GLY A 378 28.73 -8.68 -6.45
C GLY A 378 27.96 -9.85 -7.07
N THR A 379 27.78 -10.92 -6.31
CA THR A 379 26.86 -12.02 -6.63
C THR A 379 26.12 -12.51 -5.39
N ASN A 380 26.59 -12.14 -4.20
CA ASN A 380 25.97 -12.54 -2.95
C ASN A 380 24.79 -11.61 -2.65
N LEU A 381 23.84 -12.09 -1.84
CA LEU A 381 22.65 -11.34 -1.45
C LEU A 381 22.95 -9.97 -0.82
N THR A 382 24.10 -9.79 -0.19
CA THR A 382 24.46 -8.58 0.56
C THR A 382 25.35 -7.60 -0.21
N ASP A 383 25.96 -8.02 -1.33
CA ASP A 383 26.95 -7.22 -2.05
C ASP A 383 26.65 -6.96 -3.52
N HIS A 384 25.60 -7.58 -4.07
CA HIS A 384 25.22 -7.36 -5.46
C HIS A 384 24.75 -5.92 -5.72
N ARG A 385 24.90 -5.47 -6.96
CA ARG A 385 24.53 -4.12 -7.42
C ARG A 385 23.86 -4.20 -8.78
N PHE A 386 22.85 -3.34 -8.97
CA PHE A 386 22.04 -3.29 -10.17
C PHE A 386 22.05 -1.88 -10.75
N GLY A 387 22.84 -1.66 -11.80
CA GLY A 387 22.80 -0.44 -12.58
C GLY A 387 21.46 -0.31 -13.32
N ILE A 388 20.92 0.90 -13.36
CA ILE A 388 19.66 1.24 -14.02
C ILE A 388 19.92 2.14 -15.23
N GLU A 389 19.39 1.72 -16.37
CA GLU A 389 19.15 2.57 -17.54
C GLU A 389 17.63 2.77 -17.71
N TRP A 390 17.17 4.02 -17.76
CA TRP A 390 15.76 4.33 -17.96
C TRP A 390 15.41 4.39 -19.45
N ILE A 391 14.56 3.46 -19.89
CA ILE A 391 14.08 3.38 -21.27
C ILE A 391 12.74 4.10 -21.37
N GLU A 392 12.66 5.11 -22.23
CA GLU A 392 11.40 5.81 -22.52
C GLU A 392 10.41 4.86 -23.22
N LEU A 393 9.20 4.75 -22.67
CA LEU A 393 8.11 3.99 -23.25
C LEU A 393 7.17 4.86 -24.09
N GLY A 394 6.98 6.12 -23.69
CA GLY A 394 6.20 7.09 -24.46
C GLY A 394 5.76 8.30 -23.64
N THR A 395 5.26 9.31 -24.35
CA THR A 395 4.69 10.55 -23.79
C THR A 395 3.25 10.69 -24.25
N ALA A 396 2.33 10.97 -23.33
CA ALA A 396 0.91 11.13 -23.63
C ALA A 396 0.19 11.97 -22.55
N THR A 397 -1.12 12.06 -22.66
CA THR A 397 -2.05 12.60 -21.65
C THR A 397 -3.06 11.53 -21.22
N ASN A 398 -3.65 11.68 -20.03
CA ASN A 398 -4.74 10.82 -19.57
C ASN A 398 -5.88 10.75 -20.60
N ALA A 399 -6.25 11.89 -21.18
CA ALA A 399 -7.35 11.98 -22.14
C ALA A 399 -7.07 11.21 -23.45
N GLU A 400 -5.83 11.20 -23.94
CA GLU A 400 -5.46 10.43 -25.13
C GLU A 400 -5.56 8.92 -24.87
N ILE A 401 -5.07 8.45 -23.72
CA ILE A 401 -5.13 7.03 -23.35
C ILE A 401 -6.58 6.62 -23.08
N GLU A 402 -7.35 7.44 -22.35
CA GLU A 402 -8.76 7.17 -22.08
C GLU A 402 -9.57 7.06 -23.38
N ALA A 403 -9.35 7.98 -24.34
CA ALA A 403 -10.01 7.94 -25.64
C ALA A 403 -9.70 6.64 -26.39
N ALA A 404 -8.43 6.18 -26.37
CA ALA A 404 -8.04 4.91 -26.97
C ALA A 404 -8.72 3.70 -26.29
N ILE A 405 -8.90 3.75 -24.97
CA ILE A 405 -9.64 2.71 -24.23
C ILE A 405 -11.11 2.71 -24.63
N ARG A 406 -11.74 3.90 -24.78
CA ARG A 406 -13.15 4.01 -25.20
C ARG A 406 -13.41 3.38 -26.56
N GLU A 407 -12.44 3.37 -27.47
CA GLU A 407 -12.55 2.67 -28.76
C GLU A 407 -12.69 1.15 -28.64
N LEU A 408 -12.37 0.59 -27.46
CA LEU A 408 -12.44 -0.84 -27.13
C LEU A 408 -13.66 -1.22 -26.30
N ASP A 409 -14.55 -0.26 -25.99
CA ASP A 409 -15.81 -0.52 -25.31
C ASP A 409 -16.73 -1.39 -26.18
N ARG A 410 -17.59 -2.18 -25.52
CA ARG A 410 -18.47 -3.18 -26.15
C ARG A 410 -19.90 -2.71 -26.37
#